data_AF-A0AAU8SCR7-F1
#
_entry.id   AF-A0AAU8SCR7-F1
#
_cell.length_a   1.000
_cell.length_b   1.000
_cell.length_c   1.000
_cell.angle_alpha   90.00
_cell.angle_beta   90.00
_cell.angle_gamma   90.00
#
_symmetry.space_group_name_H-M   'P 1'
#
loop_
_entity.id
_entity.type
_entity.pdbx_description
1 polymer ?
#
loop_
_entity_poly.entity_id
_entity_poly.type
_entity_poly.pdbx_seq_one_letter_code
_entity_poly.pdbx_strand_id
1 'polypeptide(L)'
;MLATLAAGGLAYLDHAHQDFVLGNIKARERMIAQYAVAGARRGVVIGTDHAAEPVMGFFTKFGDGGADVLPLTGLTKRRVRELARTLGADEPLVMKTPTADLETLRPQLPDEHACGLTCEQIDDFLEGKPADDAVAKTVLRFYDATRHKRALPYTMLDWPDRPA
;
A
#
# COMPACT_ATOMS: atom_id res chain seq x y z
N MET A 1 -11.03 7.07 17.71
CA MET A 1 -10.11 8.13 17.24
C MET A 1 -10.81 9.18 16.37
N LEU A 2 -11.35 8.81 15.19
CA LEU A 2 -11.91 9.77 14.23
C LEU A 2 -13.01 10.68 14.82
N ALA A 3 -13.96 10.09 15.57
CA ALA A 3 -15.04 10.85 16.21
C ALA A 3 -14.51 11.91 17.20
N THR A 4 -13.45 11.58 17.94
CA THR A 4 -12.79 12.51 18.87
C THR A 4 -12.12 13.66 18.13
N LEU A 5 -11.47 13.38 16.99
CA LEU A 5 -10.86 14.43 16.15
C LEU A 5 -11.92 15.36 15.56
N ALA A 6 -13.04 14.79 15.08
CA ALA A 6 -14.17 15.57 14.58
C ALA A 6 -14.81 16.45 15.67
N ALA A 7 -15.01 15.90 16.88
CA ALA A 7 -15.48 16.66 18.03
C ALA A 7 -14.51 17.77 18.46
N GLY A 8 -13.22 17.59 18.19
CA GLY A 8 -12.16 18.60 18.37
C GLY A 8 -12.08 19.65 17.26
N GLY A 9 -12.99 19.64 16.28
CA GLY A 9 -13.06 20.65 15.22
C GLY A 9 -12.20 20.35 13.99
N LEU A 10 -11.65 19.14 13.84
CA LEU A 10 -10.94 18.76 12.62
C LEU A 10 -11.92 18.72 11.42
N ALA A 11 -11.64 19.52 10.40
CA ALA A 11 -12.43 19.58 9.18
C ALA A 11 -11.90 18.60 8.10
N TYR A 12 -12.83 18.02 7.34
CA TYR A 12 -12.54 17.20 6.16
C TYR A 12 -13.09 17.89 4.91
N LEU A 13 -12.56 17.52 3.74
CA LEU A 13 -12.99 18.12 2.46
C LEU A 13 -14.43 17.72 2.12
N ASP A 14 -14.73 16.44 2.29
CA ASP A 14 -16.04 15.83 2.10
C ASP A 14 -16.10 14.50 2.88
N HIS A 15 -17.24 13.79 2.77
CA HIS A 15 -17.44 12.49 3.41
C HIS A 15 -16.48 11.40 2.88
N ALA A 16 -16.09 11.45 1.60
CA ALA A 16 -15.19 10.47 1.01
C ALA A 16 -13.76 10.65 1.56
N HIS A 17 -13.29 11.89 1.70
CA HIS A 17 -12.02 12.20 2.33
C HIS A 17 -12.01 11.78 3.80
N GLN A 18 -13.11 12.03 4.53
CA GLN A 18 -13.24 11.57 5.91
C GLN A 18 -13.17 10.03 6.02
N ASP A 19 -13.84 9.30 5.13
CA ASP A 19 -13.80 7.83 5.10
C ASP A 19 -12.43 7.29 4.69
N PHE A 20 -11.73 7.95 3.76
CA PHE A 20 -10.34 7.64 3.42
C PHE A 20 -9.41 7.81 4.63
N VAL A 21 -9.56 8.89 5.42
CA VAL A 21 -8.80 9.08 6.66
C VAL A 21 -9.12 7.99 7.67
N LEU A 22 -10.40 7.61 7.82
CA LEU A 22 -10.81 6.48 8.66
C LEU A 22 -10.15 5.17 8.21
N GLY A 23 -10.10 4.90 6.91
CA GLY A 23 -9.41 3.74 6.35
C GLY A 23 -7.95 3.67 6.76
N ASN A 24 -7.23 4.80 6.70
CA ASN A 24 -5.84 4.88 7.16
C ASN A 24 -5.70 4.68 8.68
N ILE A 25 -6.67 5.13 9.49
CA ILE A 25 -6.71 4.84 10.93
C ILE A 25 -6.82 3.33 11.16
N LYS A 26 -7.75 2.64 10.48
CA LYS A 26 -7.91 1.18 10.57
C LYS A 26 -6.60 0.46 10.24
N ALA A 27 -5.90 0.86 9.17
CA ALA A 27 -4.62 0.27 8.81
C ALA A 27 -3.54 0.45 9.90
N ARG A 28 -3.46 1.65 10.51
CA ARG A 28 -2.52 1.93 11.60
C ARG A 28 -2.86 1.20 12.90
N GLU A 29 -4.15 1.04 13.21
CA GLU A 29 -4.59 0.24 14.36
C GLU A 29 -4.18 -1.24 14.21
N ARG A 30 -4.23 -1.80 12.99
CA ARG A 30 -3.71 -3.15 12.71
C ARG A 30 -2.19 -3.24 12.89
N MET A 31 -1.43 -2.21 12.52
CA MET A 31 0.01 -2.13 12.79
C MET A 31 0.28 -2.15 14.30
N ILE A 32 -0.41 -1.30 15.07
CA ILE A 32 -0.28 -1.25 16.54
C ILE A 32 -0.55 -2.62 17.16
N ALA A 33 -1.63 -3.30 16.73
CA ALA A 33 -1.97 -4.62 17.22
C ALA A 33 -0.85 -5.66 16.95
N GLN A 34 -0.27 -5.66 15.75
CA GLN A 34 0.81 -6.59 15.38
C GLN A 34 2.09 -6.34 16.19
N TYR A 35 2.52 -5.08 16.33
CA TYR A 35 3.68 -4.75 17.16
C TYR A 35 3.47 -5.02 18.65
N ALA A 36 2.24 -4.86 19.16
CA ALA A 36 1.93 -5.24 20.53
C ALA A 36 2.13 -6.75 20.76
N VAL A 37 1.67 -7.59 19.82
CA VAL A 37 1.89 -9.04 19.86
C VAL A 37 3.38 -9.38 19.70
N ALA A 38 4.08 -8.76 18.75
CA ALA A 38 5.51 -8.98 18.53
C ALA A 38 6.34 -8.63 19.77
N GLY A 39 6.10 -7.47 20.38
CA GLY A 39 6.76 -7.05 21.62
C GLY A 39 6.49 -8.01 22.78
N ALA A 40 5.24 -8.46 22.95
CA ALA A 40 4.88 -9.43 23.98
C ALA A 40 5.52 -10.82 23.78
N ARG A 41 5.82 -11.19 22.53
CA ARG A 41 6.40 -12.50 22.17
C ARG A 41 7.88 -12.46 21.79
N ARG A 42 8.55 -11.31 21.92
CA ARG A 42 9.94 -11.10 21.45
C ARG A 42 10.13 -11.48 19.98
N GLY A 43 9.12 -11.19 19.15
CA GLY A 43 9.10 -11.45 17.72
C GLY A 43 9.34 -10.18 16.89
N VAL A 44 9.19 -10.35 15.57
CA VAL A 44 9.24 -9.28 14.57
C VAL A 44 7.94 -9.25 13.78
N VAL A 45 7.62 -8.12 13.16
CA VAL A 45 6.45 -7.95 12.29
C VAL A 45 6.85 -8.17 10.83
N ILE A 46 6.18 -9.11 10.16
CA ILE A 46 6.35 -9.37 8.74
C ILE A 46 5.41 -8.46 7.95
N GLY A 47 5.96 -7.66 7.04
CA GLY A 47 5.18 -6.86 6.09
C GLY A 47 5.01 -7.60 4.77
N THR A 48 3.97 -7.22 4.04
CA THR A 48 3.57 -7.91 2.80
C THR A 48 3.90 -7.14 1.53
N ASP A 49 4.55 -5.98 1.65
CA ASP A 49 4.94 -5.16 0.50
C ASP A 49 5.70 -5.99 -0.54
N HIS A 50 5.18 -6.01 -1.75
CA HIS A 50 5.77 -6.63 -2.93
C HIS A 50 5.83 -5.60 -4.07
N ALA A 51 6.69 -5.76 -5.07
CA ALA A 51 7.12 -4.68 -5.99
C ALA A 51 6.01 -3.75 -6.57
N ALA A 52 4.82 -4.29 -6.86
CA ALA A 52 3.68 -3.52 -7.38
C ALA A 52 3.05 -2.55 -6.37
N GLU A 53 3.08 -2.84 -5.07
CA GLU A 53 2.49 -1.98 -4.04
C GLU A 53 3.33 -0.71 -3.79
N PRO A 54 4.65 -0.78 -3.49
CA PRO A 54 5.44 0.39 -3.21
C PRO A 54 5.70 1.24 -4.46
N VAL A 55 5.71 0.66 -5.67
CA VAL A 55 5.84 1.48 -6.89
C VAL A 55 4.63 2.41 -7.08
N MET A 56 3.44 1.93 -6.73
CA MET A 56 2.21 2.70 -6.74
C MET A 56 1.99 3.50 -5.45
N GLY A 57 2.82 3.26 -4.42
CA GLY A 57 2.62 3.78 -3.07
C GLY A 57 1.29 3.34 -2.45
N PHE A 58 0.80 2.16 -2.84
CA PHE A 58 -0.49 1.59 -2.47
C PHE A 58 -0.41 0.83 -1.14
N PHE A 59 -0.07 1.58 -0.10
CA PHE A 59 -0.02 1.12 1.29
C PHE A 59 -0.20 2.32 2.23
N THR A 60 -0.65 2.08 3.46
CA THR A 60 -0.74 3.14 4.47
C THR A 60 0.63 3.37 5.09
N LYS A 61 1.16 4.60 5.00
CA LYS A 61 2.42 4.96 5.68
C LYS A 61 2.26 4.80 7.20
N PHE A 62 3.15 4.00 7.79
CA PHE A 62 3.11 3.56 9.20
C PHE A 62 1.84 2.77 9.58
N GLY A 63 1.13 2.22 8.58
CA GLY A 63 0.10 1.19 8.76
C GLY A 63 0.68 -0.15 8.34
N ASP A 64 0.11 -0.75 7.30
CA ASP A 64 0.61 -1.97 6.65
C ASP A 64 2.06 -1.84 6.16
N GLY A 65 2.50 -0.67 5.69
CA GLY A 65 3.92 -0.43 5.36
C GLY A 65 4.84 -0.26 6.58
N GLY A 66 4.33 -0.38 7.81
CA GLY A 66 5.12 -0.38 9.04
C GLY A 66 5.44 -1.82 9.46
N ALA A 67 6.61 -2.33 9.09
CA ALA A 67 7.04 -3.70 9.38
C ALA A 67 8.56 -3.78 9.58
N ASP A 68 9.04 -4.88 10.16
CA ASP A 68 10.46 -5.13 10.39
C ASP A 68 11.13 -5.87 9.22
N VAL A 69 10.40 -6.79 8.57
CA VAL A 69 10.94 -7.65 7.49
C VAL A 69 9.95 -7.74 6.34
N LEU A 70 10.45 -7.59 5.10
CA LEU A 70 9.66 -7.59 3.86
C LEU A 70 10.09 -8.72 2.91
N PRO A 71 9.62 -9.96 3.12
CA PRO A 71 10.07 -11.13 2.36
C PRO A 71 9.62 -11.14 0.89
N LEU A 72 8.60 -10.35 0.52
CA LEU A 72 8.06 -10.29 -0.84
C LEU A 72 8.67 -9.16 -1.69
N THR A 73 9.63 -8.42 -1.14
CA THR A 73 10.30 -7.31 -1.83
C THR A 73 10.84 -7.75 -3.20
N GLY A 74 10.52 -6.97 -4.24
CA GLY A 74 10.98 -7.24 -5.61
C GLY A 74 10.11 -8.21 -6.41
N LEU A 75 9.12 -8.87 -5.80
CA LEU A 75 8.19 -9.75 -6.51
C LEU A 75 7.03 -8.96 -7.13
N THR A 76 6.77 -9.16 -8.43
CA THR A 76 5.56 -8.70 -9.11
C THR A 76 4.33 -9.48 -8.64
N LYS A 77 3.11 -8.96 -8.87
CA LYS A 77 1.89 -9.61 -8.38
C LYS A 77 1.74 -11.03 -8.94
N ARG A 78 2.05 -11.24 -10.22
CA ARG A 78 2.07 -12.56 -10.84
C ARG A 78 3.08 -13.51 -10.20
N ARG A 79 4.27 -13.02 -9.82
CA ARG A 79 5.27 -13.84 -9.11
C ARG A 79 4.84 -14.18 -7.68
N VAL A 80 4.14 -13.28 -6.99
CA VAL A 80 3.53 -13.60 -5.68
C VAL A 80 2.47 -14.70 -5.83
N ARG A 81 1.65 -14.64 -6.90
CA ARG A 81 0.67 -15.69 -7.21
C ARG A 81 1.34 -17.04 -7.51
N GLU A 82 2.40 -17.03 -8.32
CA GLU A 82 3.19 -18.23 -8.61
C GLU A 82 3.78 -18.84 -7.33
N LEU A 83 4.40 -18.03 -6.48
CA LEU A 83 4.92 -18.46 -5.19
C LEU A 83 3.83 -19.09 -4.31
N ALA A 84 2.66 -18.47 -4.24
CA ALA A 84 1.53 -18.99 -3.48
C ALA A 84 1.08 -20.37 -4.00
N ARG A 85 0.98 -20.55 -5.32
CA ARG A 85 0.68 -21.87 -5.92
C ARG A 85 1.75 -22.90 -5.60
N THR A 86 3.02 -22.53 -5.70
CA THR A 86 4.14 -23.44 -5.38
C THR A 86 4.12 -23.88 -3.91
N LEU A 87 3.65 -23.01 -3.00
CA LEU A 87 3.49 -23.32 -1.59
C LEU A 87 2.19 -24.08 -1.26
N GLY A 88 1.36 -24.40 -2.27
CA GLY A 88 0.13 -25.18 -2.10
C GLY A 88 -1.09 -24.36 -1.69
N ALA A 89 -1.11 -23.05 -1.92
CA ALA A 89 -2.32 -22.25 -1.72
C ALA A 89 -3.42 -22.60 -2.73
N ASP A 90 -4.66 -22.65 -2.27
CA ASP A 90 -5.82 -22.94 -3.14
C ASP A 90 -6.03 -21.84 -4.19
N GLU A 91 -6.41 -22.24 -5.41
CA GLU A 91 -6.60 -21.32 -6.53
C GLU A 91 -7.58 -20.15 -6.25
N PRO A 92 -8.71 -20.34 -5.52
CA PRO A 92 -9.58 -19.23 -5.13
C PRO A 92 -8.88 -18.17 -4.28
N LEU A 93 -7.87 -18.53 -3.48
CA LEU A 93 -7.08 -17.58 -2.70
C LEU A 93 -6.08 -16.85 -3.60
N VAL A 94 -5.38 -17.58 -4.47
CA VAL A 94 -4.37 -17.04 -5.40
C VAL A 94 -4.96 -16.02 -6.36
N MET A 95 -6.17 -16.31 -6.88
CA MET A 95 -6.83 -15.50 -7.91
C MET A 95 -7.85 -14.52 -7.35
N LYS A 96 -8.00 -14.44 -6.04
CA LYS A 96 -8.90 -13.47 -5.40
C LYS A 96 -8.58 -12.04 -5.87
N THR A 97 -9.63 -11.29 -6.20
CA THR A 97 -9.52 -9.86 -6.52
C THR A 97 -8.87 -9.10 -5.36
N PRO A 98 -7.72 -8.42 -5.59
CA PRO A 98 -7.06 -7.63 -4.56
C PRO A 98 -7.94 -6.47 -4.08
N THR A 99 -8.00 -6.28 -2.77
CA THR A 99 -8.68 -5.15 -2.13
C THR A 99 -8.03 -4.85 -0.77
N ALA A 100 -7.81 -3.57 -0.49
CA ALA A 100 -7.39 -3.11 0.84
C ALA A 100 -8.51 -3.18 1.91
N ASP A 101 -9.78 -3.13 1.47
CA ASP A 101 -10.98 -3.19 2.33
C ASP A 101 -10.94 -2.24 3.55
N LEU A 102 -10.62 -0.96 3.29
CA LEU A 102 -10.48 0.07 4.32
C LEU A 102 -11.64 1.06 4.35
N GLU A 103 -12.18 1.44 3.19
CA GLU A 103 -13.26 2.42 3.03
C GLU A 103 -14.60 1.81 3.43
N THR A 104 -15.34 2.51 4.28
CA THR A 104 -16.68 2.09 4.75
C THR A 104 -17.75 2.39 3.71
N LEU A 105 -17.57 3.46 2.93
CA LEU A 105 -18.53 3.87 1.91
C LEU A 105 -18.44 2.98 0.66
N ARG A 106 -17.30 2.32 0.44
CA ARG A 106 -17.03 1.42 -0.69
C ARG A 106 -16.28 0.18 -0.20
N PRO A 107 -16.95 -0.71 0.55
CA PRO A 107 -16.32 -1.92 1.07
C PRO A 107 -15.84 -2.79 -0.10
N GLN A 108 -14.70 -3.45 0.09
CA GLN A 108 -14.08 -4.34 -0.90
C GLN A 108 -13.80 -3.68 -2.27
N LEU A 109 -13.60 -2.36 -2.33
CA LEU A 109 -13.20 -1.67 -3.56
C LEU A 109 -11.96 -2.36 -4.16
N PRO A 110 -12.00 -2.84 -5.42
CA PRO A 110 -10.85 -3.45 -6.06
C PRO A 110 -9.69 -2.47 -6.18
N ASP A 111 -8.47 -2.94 -5.91
CA ASP A 111 -7.27 -2.09 -5.96
C ASP A 111 -7.08 -1.46 -7.35
N GLU A 112 -7.39 -2.21 -8.40
CA GLU A 112 -7.30 -1.75 -9.79
C GLU A 112 -8.23 -0.57 -10.09
N HIS A 113 -9.40 -0.52 -9.44
CA HIS A 113 -10.31 0.63 -9.54
C HIS A 113 -9.77 1.83 -8.76
N ALA A 114 -9.10 1.61 -7.64
CA ALA A 114 -8.53 2.68 -6.82
C ALA A 114 -7.28 3.31 -7.46
N CYS A 115 -6.43 2.51 -8.10
CA CYS A 115 -5.18 2.97 -8.71
C CYS A 115 -5.31 3.31 -10.22
N GLY A 116 -6.35 2.80 -10.88
CA GLY A 116 -6.63 3.03 -12.31
C GLY A 116 -5.76 2.20 -13.26
N LEU A 117 -5.08 1.17 -12.77
CA LEU A 117 -4.25 0.23 -13.54
C LEU A 117 -4.52 -1.19 -13.08
N THR A 118 -4.45 -2.16 -14.00
CA THR A 118 -4.52 -3.58 -13.62
C THR A 118 -3.19 -4.06 -13.03
N CYS A 119 -3.24 -5.13 -12.24
CA CYS A 119 -2.02 -5.78 -11.74
C CYS A 119 -1.12 -6.23 -12.89
N GLU A 120 -1.69 -6.68 -14.00
CA GLU A 120 -0.94 -7.12 -15.19
C GLU A 120 -0.16 -5.97 -15.83
N GLN A 121 -0.79 -4.80 -15.98
CA GLN A 121 -0.14 -3.60 -16.52
C GLN A 121 1.04 -3.14 -15.65
N ILE A 122 0.88 -3.14 -14.32
CA ILE A 122 1.95 -2.77 -13.39
C ILE A 122 3.09 -3.79 -13.46
N ASP A 123 2.75 -5.08 -13.47
CA ASP A 123 3.74 -6.16 -13.56
C ASP A 123 4.52 -6.12 -14.89
N ASP A 124 3.84 -5.89 -16.03
CA ASP A 124 4.50 -5.78 -17.33
C ASP A 124 5.48 -4.60 -17.37
N PHE A 125 5.11 -3.45 -16.79
CA PHE A 125 6.01 -2.31 -16.62
C PHE A 125 7.23 -2.68 -15.76
N LEU A 126 7.02 -3.30 -14.61
CA LEU A 126 8.10 -3.68 -13.67
C LEU A 126 9.03 -4.77 -14.23
N GLU A 127 8.53 -5.64 -15.11
CA GLU A 127 9.30 -6.70 -15.76
C GLU A 127 9.98 -6.23 -17.06
N GLY A 128 9.85 -4.94 -17.42
CA GLY A 128 10.46 -4.37 -18.62
C GLY A 128 9.85 -4.87 -19.93
N LYS A 129 8.61 -5.35 -19.88
CA LYS A 129 7.85 -5.74 -21.08
C LYS A 129 7.32 -4.49 -21.79
N PRO A 130 6.98 -4.58 -23.08
CA PRO A 130 6.31 -3.50 -23.78
C PRO A 130 5.02 -3.12 -23.05
N ALA A 131 4.94 -1.85 -22.62
CA ALA A 131 3.77 -1.28 -21.97
C ALA A 131 3.40 0.03 -22.67
N ASP A 132 2.12 0.38 -22.63
CA ASP A 132 1.63 1.66 -23.15
C ASP A 132 2.31 2.83 -22.40
N ASP A 133 2.72 3.87 -23.13
CA ASP A 133 3.26 5.11 -22.57
C ASP A 133 2.35 5.71 -21.49
N ALA A 134 1.02 5.54 -21.61
CA ALA A 134 0.06 5.98 -20.60
C ALA A 134 0.21 5.23 -19.26
N VAL A 135 0.50 3.92 -19.31
CA VAL A 135 0.76 3.09 -18.12
C VAL A 135 2.05 3.57 -17.47
N ALA A 136 3.13 3.69 -18.24
CA ALA A 136 4.43 4.14 -17.74
C ALA A 136 4.35 5.52 -17.07
N LYS A 137 3.68 6.49 -17.71
CA LYS A 137 3.44 7.83 -17.13
C LYS A 137 2.67 7.76 -15.81
N THR A 138 1.65 6.90 -15.75
CA THR A 138 0.84 6.73 -14.53
C THR A 138 1.66 6.14 -13.39
N VAL A 139 2.42 5.06 -13.65
CA VAL A 139 3.28 4.43 -12.65
C VAL A 139 4.34 5.39 -12.14
N LEU A 140 5.06 6.10 -13.04
CA LEU A 140 6.09 7.06 -12.65
C LEU A 140 5.52 8.24 -11.84
N ARG A 141 4.34 8.75 -12.22
CA ARG A 141 3.64 9.79 -11.44
C ARG A 141 3.37 9.32 -10.00
N PHE A 142 2.83 8.11 -9.83
CA PHE A 142 2.57 7.56 -8.49
C PHE A 142 3.87 7.31 -7.74
N TYR A 143 4.90 6.77 -8.41
CA TYR A 143 6.20 6.56 -7.83
C TYR A 143 6.75 7.87 -7.27
N ASP A 144 6.82 8.94 -8.07
CA ASP A 144 7.37 10.21 -7.61
C ASP A 144 6.52 10.85 -6.50
N ALA A 145 5.19 10.91 -6.67
CA ALA A 145 4.28 11.49 -5.68
C ALA A 145 4.33 10.78 -4.32
N THR A 146 4.66 9.49 -4.30
CA THR A 146 4.68 8.67 -3.08
C THR A 146 6.10 8.36 -2.60
N ARG A 147 7.14 9.01 -3.15
CA ARG A 147 8.55 8.81 -2.75
C ARG A 147 8.74 8.88 -1.23
N HIS A 148 8.07 9.82 -0.58
CA HIS A 148 8.12 10.01 0.87
C HIS A 148 7.65 8.79 1.68
N LYS A 149 6.92 7.83 1.08
CA LYS A 149 6.50 6.60 1.76
C LYS A 149 7.59 5.52 1.76
N ARG A 150 8.53 5.58 0.81
CA ARG A 150 9.66 4.63 0.66
C ARG A 150 10.98 5.17 1.22
N ALA A 151 10.94 6.36 1.83
CA ALA A 151 12.08 6.99 2.46
C ALA A 151 11.87 7.06 3.98
N LEU A 152 12.98 7.10 4.72
CA LEU A 152 12.97 7.58 6.09
C LEU A 152 12.45 9.03 6.14
N PRO A 153 12.02 9.53 7.32
CA PRO A 153 11.66 10.94 7.46
C PRO A 153 12.78 11.84 6.94
N TYR A 154 12.45 12.72 5.99
CA TYR A 154 13.45 13.63 5.42
C TYR A 154 14.02 14.53 6.51
N THR A 155 15.34 14.64 6.51
CA THR A 155 16.05 15.64 7.30
C THR A 155 16.39 16.83 6.42
N MET A 156 16.96 17.89 7.01
CA MET A 156 17.52 19.02 6.24
C MET A 156 18.61 18.59 5.25
N LEU A 157 19.22 17.41 5.44
CA LEU A 157 20.26 16.87 4.58
C LEU A 157 19.70 16.10 3.37
N ASP A 158 18.47 15.60 3.48
CA ASP A 158 17.84 14.69 2.50
C ASP A 158 16.58 15.28 1.88
N TRP A 159 16.28 16.56 2.18
CA TRP A 159 15.14 17.24 1.58
C TRP A 159 15.38 17.36 0.07
N PRO A 160 14.46 16.88 -0.77
CA PRO A 160 14.66 16.97 -2.21
C PRO A 160 14.71 18.44 -2.62
N ASP A 161 15.76 18.82 -3.35
CA ASP A 161 15.82 20.12 -4.02
C ASP A 161 14.52 20.31 -4.79
N ARG A 162 13.85 21.45 -4.59
CA ARG A 162 12.67 21.76 -5.42
C ARG A 162 13.13 21.72 -6.88
N PRO A 163 12.43 21.02 -7.78
CA PRO A 163 12.68 21.22 -9.20
C PRO A 163 12.52 22.72 -9.48
N ALA A 164 13.54 23.29 -10.13
CA ALA A 164 13.55 24.67 -10.60
C ALA A 164 12.41 24.94 -11.60
#